data_AF-A0A3R9W7X8-F1
#
_entry.id   AF-A0A3R9W7X8-F1
#
_cell.length_a   1.000
_cell.length_b   1.000
_cell.length_c   1.000
_cell.angle_alpha   90.00
_cell.angle_beta   90.00
_cell.angle_gamma   90.00
#
_symmetry.space_group_name_H-M   'P 1'
#
loop_
_entity.id
_entity.type
_entity.pdbx_description
1 polymer ?
#
loop_
_entity_poly.entity_id
_entity_poly.type
_entity_poly.pdbx_seq_one_letter_code
_entity_poly.pdbx_strand_id
1 'polypeptide(L)'
;MAEVARRPIALVTAAVLFLEAPGIVAINAVMAGFVEAQSMSLDGMDPDAMVAGTWGLGIGSGVALVLCGLVALVAGIRDRRPGRVGRGLLVGCAVVHGILGAVAVGLLGWPSFAFLMTVVGLVVLTLVAYGKEADVPEKGTDAPEEAPAAA
;
A
#
# COMPACT_ATOMS: atom_id res chain seq x y z
N MET A 1 -23.48 -0.35 -6.92
CA MET A 1 -22.66 0.73 -6.34
C MET A 1 -21.17 0.42 -6.36
N ALA A 2 -20.70 -0.68 -5.73
CA ALA A 2 -19.28 -1.04 -5.70
C ALA A 2 -18.64 -1.24 -7.10
N GLU A 3 -19.41 -1.78 -8.05
CA GLU A 3 -18.98 -1.99 -9.44
C GLU A 3 -18.73 -0.68 -10.22
N VAL A 4 -19.56 0.34 -10.01
CA VAL A 4 -19.38 1.66 -10.64
C VAL A 4 -18.25 2.45 -9.96
N ALA A 5 -18.03 2.21 -8.67
CA ALA A 5 -17.03 2.93 -7.87
C ALA A 5 -15.61 2.35 -7.94
N ARG A 6 -15.40 1.12 -8.44
CA ARG A 6 -14.06 0.47 -8.42
C ARG A 6 -12.98 1.25 -9.16
N ARG A 7 -13.31 1.76 -10.37
CA ARG A 7 -12.40 2.57 -11.18
C ARG A 7 -12.03 3.89 -10.51
N PRO A 8 -12.98 4.76 -10.11
CA PRO A 8 -12.63 6.02 -9.48
C PRO A 8 -11.86 5.84 -8.16
N ILE A 9 -12.21 4.83 -7.35
CA ILE A 9 -11.46 4.51 -6.12
C ILE A 9 -9.99 4.22 -6.45
N ALA A 10 -9.72 3.36 -7.44
CA ALA A 10 -8.35 3.01 -7.82
C ALA A 10 -7.58 4.20 -8.41
N LEU A 11 -8.23 5.06 -9.19
CA LEU A 11 -7.63 6.27 -9.75
C LEU A 11 -7.29 7.30 -8.65
N VAL A 12 -8.20 7.51 -7.69
CA VAL A 12 -7.95 8.39 -6.53
C VAL A 12 -6.82 7.83 -5.68
N THR A 13 -6.82 6.51 -5.42
CA THR A 13 -5.74 5.83 -4.70
C THR A 13 -4.39 6.06 -5.39
N ALA A 14 -4.33 5.90 -6.71
CA ALA A 14 -3.12 6.16 -7.48
C ALA A 14 -2.65 7.61 -7.36
N ALA A 15 -3.57 8.58 -7.52
CA ALA A 15 -3.26 10.00 -7.43
C ALA A 15 -2.69 10.38 -6.06
N VAL A 16 -3.30 9.88 -4.97
CA VAL A 16 -2.83 10.11 -3.61
C VAL A 16 -1.42 9.54 -3.41
N LEU A 17 -1.18 8.28 -3.80
CA LEU A 17 0.14 7.64 -3.65
C LEU A 17 1.23 8.34 -4.47
N PHE A 18 0.91 8.84 -5.67
CA PHE A 18 1.84 9.64 -6.46
C PHE A 18 2.14 11.00 -5.84
N LEU A 19 1.19 11.60 -5.11
CA LEU A 19 1.40 12.86 -4.41
C LEU A 19 2.23 12.66 -3.13
N GLU A 20 2.03 11.55 -2.42
CA GLU A 20 2.78 11.22 -1.21
C GLU A 20 4.25 10.89 -1.50
N ALA A 21 4.54 10.23 -2.62
CA ALA A 21 5.89 9.83 -2.99
C ALA A 21 6.92 10.99 -2.94
N PRO A 22 6.72 12.14 -3.63
CA PRO A 22 7.64 13.26 -3.52
C PRO A 22 7.60 13.90 -2.13
N GLY A 23 6.46 13.87 -1.42
CA GLY A 23 6.35 14.38 -0.06
C GLY A 23 7.26 13.63 0.92
N ILE A 24 7.26 12.30 0.88
CA ILE A 24 8.12 11.45 1.71
C ILE A 24 9.60 11.65 1.36
N VAL A 25 9.94 11.73 0.06
CA VAL A 25 11.32 11.98 -0.36
C VAL A 25 11.79 13.36 0.13
N ALA A 26 10.96 14.39 -0.01
CA ALA A 26 11.29 15.74 0.44
C ALA A 26 11.49 15.82 1.96
N ILE A 27 10.61 15.20 2.75
CA ILE A 27 10.74 15.15 4.21
C ILE A 27 12.05 14.46 4.61
N ASN A 28 12.38 13.31 4.02
CA ASN A 28 13.62 12.61 4.31
C ASN A 28 14.86 13.37 3.83
N ALA A 29 14.79 14.07 2.70
CA ALA A 29 15.88 14.92 2.22
C ALA A 29 16.19 16.06 3.20
N VAL A 30 15.16 16.72 3.73
CA VAL A 30 15.31 17.77 4.76
C VAL A 30 15.90 17.17 6.04
N MET A 31 15.41 16.01 6.48
CA MET A 31 15.95 15.33 7.66
C MET A 31 17.42 14.93 7.47
N ALA A 32 17.78 14.39 6.29
CA ALA A 32 19.15 14.03 5.97
C ALA A 32 20.07 15.26 6.02
N GLY A 33 19.62 16.41 5.50
CA GLY A 33 20.36 17.67 5.60
C GLY A 33 20.55 18.16 7.04
N PHE A 34 19.57 17.97 7.91
CA PHE A 34 19.74 18.27 9.34
C PHE A 34 20.72 17.32 10.03
N VAL A 35 20.64 16.01 9.74
CA VAL A 35 21.58 15.02 10.28
C VAL A 35 23.01 15.33 9.86
N GLU A 36 23.21 15.68 8.58
CA GLU A 36 24.50 16.08 8.03
C GLU A 36 25.01 17.37 8.69
N ALA A 37 24.17 18.41 8.80
CA ALA A 37 24.56 19.70 9.37
C ALA A 37 24.85 19.65 10.88
N GLN A 38 24.25 18.71 11.61
CA GLN A 38 24.41 18.59 13.06
C GLN A 38 25.49 17.57 13.46
N SER A 39 26.04 16.79 12.52
CA SER A 39 27.07 15.76 12.77
C SER A 39 26.80 14.96 14.05
N MET A 40 25.55 14.53 14.27
CA MET A 40 25.15 13.94 15.54
C MET A 40 25.85 12.59 15.74
N SER A 41 26.65 12.48 16.79
CA SER A 41 27.10 11.19 17.32
C SER A 41 25.95 10.56 18.11
N LEU A 42 25.20 9.65 17.49
CA LEU A 42 24.20 8.82 18.17
C LEU A 42 24.85 7.51 18.61
N ASP A 43 25.31 7.44 19.87
CA ASP A 43 25.85 6.21 20.50
C ASP A 43 26.95 5.51 19.67
N GLY A 44 27.88 6.28 19.10
CA GLY A 44 28.97 5.76 18.26
C GLY A 44 28.55 5.32 16.85
N MET A 45 27.28 5.53 16.46
CA MET A 45 26.81 5.32 15.11
C MET A 45 27.43 6.35 14.17
N ASP A 46 27.96 5.86 13.05
CA ASP A 46 28.58 6.68 12.01
C ASP A 46 27.56 7.67 11.42
N PRO A 47 27.79 8.99 11.53
CA PRO A 47 26.88 10.01 10.98
C PRO A 47 26.64 9.84 9.47
N ASP A 48 27.65 9.40 8.72
CA ASP A 48 27.53 9.21 7.28
C ASP A 48 26.56 8.07 6.96
N ALA A 49 26.58 7.00 7.77
CA ALA A 49 25.63 5.90 7.66
C ALA A 49 24.19 6.35 7.98
N MET A 50 24.01 7.28 8.91
CA MET A 50 22.68 7.83 9.24
C MET A 50 22.12 8.72 8.11
N VAL A 51 22.96 9.55 7.50
CA VAL A 51 22.59 10.36 6.33
C VAL A 51 22.22 9.45 5.16
N ALA A 52 23.07 8.48 4.84
CA ALA A 52 22.82 7.51 3.77
C ALA A 52 21.55 6.68 4.03
N GLY A 53 21.33 6.26 5.29
CA GLY A 53 20.13 5.54 5.71
C GLY A 53 18.87 6.38 5.52
N THR A 54 18.90 7.67 5.86
CA THR A 54 17.76 8.58 5.73
C THR A 54 17.44 8.83 4.25
N TRP A 55 18.44 9.03 3.40
CA TRP A 55 18.26 9.11 1.95
C TRP A 55 17.72 7.80 1.37
N GLY A 56 18.28 6.66 1.78
CA GLY A 56 17.84 5.34 1.37
C GLY A 56 16.38 5.07 1.73
N LEU A 57 15.97 5.44 2.94
CA LEU A 57 14.58 5.36 3.39
C LEU A 57 13.69 6.26 2.53
N GLY A 58 14.05 7.53 2.36
CA GLY A 58 13.27 8.48 1.56
C GLY A 58 13.05 8.03 0.12
N ILE A 59 14.15 7.73 -0.60
CA ILE A 59 14.11 7.31 -2.00
C ILE A 59 13.42 5.95 -2.13
N GLY A 60 13.77 4.98 -1.28
CA GLY A 60 13.18 3.65 -1.29
C GLY A 60 11.67 3.68 -1.06
N SER A 61 11.21 4.43 -0.07
CA SER A 61 9.78 4.64 0.20
C SER A 61 9.10 5.36 -0.96
N GLY A 62 9.70 6.42 -1.52
CA GLY A 62 9.16 7.13 -2.68
C GLY A 62 8.96 6.20 -3.89
N VAL A 63 9.97 5.38 -4.22
CA VAL A 63 9.87 4.38 -5.30
C VAL A 63 8.78 3.36 -5.01
N ALA A 64 8.72 2.84 -3.77
CA ALA A 64 7.68 1.89 -3.39
C ALA A 64 6.26 2.47 -3.55
N LEU A 65 6.05 3.73 -3.14
CA LEU A 65 4.78 4.44 -3.31
C LEU A 65 4.43 4.64 -4.78
N VAL A 66 5.39 5.02 -5.63
CA VAL A 66 5.18 5.13 -7.09
C VAL A 66 4.76 3.77 -7.66
N LEU A 67 5.42 2.68 -7.27
CA LEU A 67 5.05 1.33 -7.72
C LEU A 67 3.63 0.95 -7.25
N CYS A 68 3.26 1.27 -6.02
CA CYS A 68 1.89 1.07 -5.51
C CYS A 68 0.87 1.88 -6.33
N GLY A 69 1.16 3.15 -6.57
CA GLY A 69 0.35 4.06 -7.37
C GLY A 69 0.17 3.56 -8.80
N LEU A 70 1.23 3.04 -9.43
CA LEU A 70 1.18 2.43 -10.75
C LEU A 70 0.29 1.17 -10.77
N VAL A 71 0.37 0.32 -9.76
CA VAL A 71 -0.50 -0.86 -9.64
C VAL A 71 -1.96 -0.45 -9.54
N ALA A 72 -2.28 0.54 -8.70
CA ALA A 72 -3.64 1.07 -8.57
C ALA A 72 -4.12 1.75 -9.87
N LEU A 73 -3.25 2.53 -10.52
CA LEU A 73 -3.54 3.21 -11.78
C LEU A 73 -3.85 2.21 -12.90
N VAL A 74 -3.01 1.19 -13.08
CA VAL A 74 -3.21 0.15 -14.08
C VAL A 74 -4.50 -0.63 -13.81
N ALA A 75 -4.81 -0.92 -12.55
CA ALA A 75 -6.07 -1.55 -12.17
C ALA A 75 -7.28 -0.68 -12.53
N GLY A 76 -7.22 0.63 -12.25
CA GLY A 76 -8.29 1.58 -12.58
C GLY A 76 -8.49 1.80 -14.08
N ILE A 77 -7.40 1.90 -14.85
CA ILE A 77 -7.44 2.11 -16.31
C ILE A 77 -7.88 0.83 -17.03
N ARG A 78 -7.26 -0.31 -16.72
CA ARG A 78 -7.56 -1.59 -17.38
C ARG A 78 -8.81 -2.26 -16.84
N ASP A 79 -9.31 -1.79 -15.71
CA ASP A 79 -10.40 -2.40 -14.95
C ASP A 79 -10.19 -3.89 -14.69
N ARG A 80 -8.92 -4.26 -14.45
CA ARG A 80 -8.50 -5.63 -14.23
C ARG A 80 -7.84 -5.75 -12.87
N ARG A 81 -8.05 -6.90 -12.25
CA ARG A 81 -7.46 -7.24 -10.96
C ARG A 81 -5.92 -7.15 -11.00
N PRO A 82 -5.29 -6.50 -10.00
CA PRO A 82 -3.84 -6.57 -9.82
C PRO A 82 -3.37 -8.02 -9.65
N GLY A 83 -2.25 -8.37 -10.29
CA GLY A 83 -1.59 -9.67 -10.08
C GLY A 83 -1.15 -9.88 -8.62
N ARG A 84 -0.72 -11.11 -8.28
CA ARG A 84 -0.34 -11.48 -6.90
C ARG A 84 0.71 -10.53 -6.30
N VAL A 85 1.75 -10.20 -7.06
CA VAL A 85 2.80 -9.26 -6.63
C VAL A 85 2.24 -7.87 -6.38
N GLY A 86 1.40 -7.35 -7.27
CA GLY A 86 0.77 -6.04 -7.11
C GLY A 86 -0.16 -5.98 -5.88
N ARG A 87 -0.89 -7.05 -5.60
CA ARG A 87 -1.69 -7.17 -4.37
C ARG A 87 -0.81 -7.18 -3.12
N GLY A 88 0.28 -7.96 -3.13
CA GLY A 88 1.23 -7.99 -2.02
C GLY A 88 1.83 -6.61 -1.75
N LEU A 89 2.19 -5.89 -2.82
CA LEU A 89 2.71 -4.53 -2.73
C LEU A 89 1.70 -3.55 -2.10
N LEU A 90 0.45 -3.56 -2.56
CA LEU A 90 -0.62 -2.72 -1.99
C LEU A 90 -0.94 -3.10 -0.53
N VAL A 91 -0.93 -4.38 -0.19
CA VAL A 91 -1.09 -4.83 1.21
C VAL A 91 0.05 -4.33 2.08
N GLY A 92 1.30 -4.45 1.62
CA GLY A 92 2.47 -3.91 2.32
C GLY A 92 2.35 -2.39 2.53
N CYS A 93 1.93 -1.66 1.50
CA CYS A 93 1.65 -0.23 1.58
C CYS A 93 0.61 0.09 2.66
N ALA A 94 -0.52 -0.63 2.68
CA ALA A 94 -1.56 -0.44 3.68
C ALA A 94 -1.06 -0.72 5.10
N VAL A 95 -0.26 -1.77 5.29
CA VAL A 95 0.33 -2.11 6.60
C VAL A 95 1.27 -1.01 7.08
N VAL A 96 2.17 -0.52 6.22
CA VAL A 96 3.11 0.55 6.57
C VAL A 96 2.35 1.83 6.95
N HIS A 97 1.34 2.23 6.18
CA HIS A 97 0.52 3.41 6.53
C HIS A 97 -0.29 3.20 7.80
N GLY A 98 -0.77 1.98 8.05
CA GLY A 98 -1.45 1.62 9.28
C GLY A 98 -0.56 1.82 10.51
N ILE A 99 0.67 1.31 10.45
CA ILE A 99 1.69 1.48 11.51
C ILE A 99 2.02 2.97 11.67
N LEU A 100 2.28 3.68 10.57
CA LEU A 100 2.54 5.13 10.61
C LEU A 100 1.37 5.91 11.21
N GLY A 101 0.13 5.51 10.92
CA GLY A 101 -1.07 6.12 11.51
C GLY A 101 -1.10 5.95 13.02
N ALA A 102 -0.85 4.73 13.52
CA ALA A 102 -0.79 4.45 14.94
C ALA A 102 0.30 5.26 15.66
N VAL A 103 1.44 5.51 15.00
CA VAL A 103 2.48 6.40 15.54
C VAL A 103 2.05 7.87 15.46
N ALA A 104 1.45 8.28 14.35
CA ALA A 104 1.08 9.67 14.08
C ALA A 104 0.02 10.21 15.03
N VAL A 105 -0.94 9.40 15.49
CA VAL A 105 -1.95 9.88 16.47
C VAL A 105 -1.31 10.37 17.77
N GLY A 106 -0.21 9.77 18.20
CA GLY A 106 0.52 10.16 19.40
C GLY A 106 1.50 11.32 19.18
N LEU A 107 2.20 11.35 18.04
CA LEU A 107 3.28 12.31 17.78
C LEU A 107 2.87 13.55 16.97
N LEU A 108 1.94 13.41 16.02
CA LEU A 108 1.52 14.48 15.09
C LEU A 108 0.05 14.89 15.30
N GLY A 109 -0.73 14.08 16.02
CA GLY A 109 -2.13 14.34 16.36
C GLY A 109 -3.15 13.78 15.37
N TRP A 110 -4.42 14.06 15.67
CA TRP A 110 -5.58 13.50 14.97
C TRP A 110 -5.64 13.78 13.45
N PRO A 111 -5.29 14.98 12.93
CA PRO A 111 -5.37 15.23 11.49
C PRO A 111 -4.45 14.31 10.67
N SER A 112 -3.21 14.10 11.12
CA SER A 112 -2.25 13.21 10.46
C SER A 112 -2.71 11.76 10.50
N PHE A 113 -3.26 11.33 11.63
CA PHE A 113 -3.88 10.01 11.75
C PHE A 113 -5.04 9.84 10.75
N ALA A 114 -5.96 10.80 10.69
CA ALA A 114 -7.11 10.75 9.79
C ALA A 114 -6.68 10.70 8.31
N PHE A 115 -5.66 11.48 7.94
CA PHE A 115 -5.06 11.43 6.61
C PHE A 115 -4.52 10.03 6.29
N LEU A 116 -3.67 9.46 7.16
CA LEU A 116 -3.10 8.13 6.94
C LEU A 116 -4.16 7.03 6.90
N MET A 117 -5.20 7.11 7.74
CA MET A 117 -6.33 6.17 7.69
C MET A 117 -7.17 6.33 6.42
N THR A 118 -7.25 7.53 5.86
CA THR A 118 -7.90 7.76 4.55
C THR A 118 -7.14 7.03 3.45
N VAL A 119 -5.80 7.12 3.46
CA VAL A 119 -4.95 6.40 2.49
C VAL A 119 -5.07 4.88 2.66
N VAL A 120 -4.99 4.37 3.89
CA VAL A 120 -5.25 2.95 4.19
C VAL A 120 -6.60 2.52 3.65
N GLY A 121 -7.65 3.31 3.91
CA GLY A 121 -9.00 3.06 3.44
C GLY A 121 -9.08 2.98 1.91
N LEU A 122 -8.47 3.93 1.19
CA LEU A 122 -8.41 3.95 -0.27
C LEU A 122 -7.70 2.70 -0.84
N VAL A 123 -6.56 2.33 -0.27
CA VAL A 123 -5.81 1.14 -0.68
C VAL A 123 -6.61 -0.15 -0.44
N VAL A 124 -7.21 -0.29 0.75
CA VAL A 124 -8.05 -1.45 1.09
C VAL A 124 -9.29 -1.52 0.20
N LEU A 125 -9.97 -0.39 -0.02
CA LEU A 125 -11.12 -0.32 -0.94
C LEU A 125 -10.72 -0.74 -2.35
N THR A 126 -9.55 -0.34 -2.84
CA THR A 126 -9.00 -0.80 -4.13
C THR A 126 -8.80 -2.32 -4.14
N LEU A 127 -8.19 -2.88 -3.09
CA LEU A 127 -7.94 -4.33 -2.98
C LEU A 127 -9.21 -5.17 -2.93
N VAL A 128 -10.23 -4.68 -2.22
CA VAL A 128 -11.55 -5.31 -2.08
C VAL A 128 -12.34 -5.21 -3.38
N ALA A 129 -12.39 -4.02 -3.99
CA ALA A 129 -13.15 -3.78 -5.22
C ALA A 129 -12.65 -4.64 -6.39
N TYR A 130 -11.34 -4.90 -6.46
CA TYR A 130 -10.72 -5.77 -7.47
C TYR A 130 -10.43 -7.20 -6.97
N GLY A 131 -11.01 -7.63 -5.84
CA GLY A 131 -10.68 -8.91 -5.20
C GLY A 131 -11.51 -10.12 -5.62
N LYS A 132 -12.75 -9.94 -6.09
CA LYS A 132 -13.81 -10.96 -6.03
C LYS A 132 -14.12 -11.65 -7.38
N GLU A 133 -13.12 -12.28 -8.01
CA GLU A 133 -13.34 -13.04 -9.26
C GLU A 133 -12.51 -14.34 -9.38
N ALA A 134 -11.83 -14.79 -8.33
CA ALA A 134 -10.98 -15.99 -8.41
C ALA A 134 -11.32 -17.13 -7.43
N ASP A 135 -12.50 -17.11 -6.81
CA ASP A 135 -12.98 -18.20 -5.96
C ASP A 135 -14.44 -18.52 -6.31
N VAL A 136 -14.66 -19.04 -7.53
CA VAL A 136 -15.67 -20.09 -7.68
C VAL A 136 -14.86 -21.38 -7.61
N PRO A 137 -14.87 -22.12 -6.49
CA PRO A 137 -14.42 -23.49 -6.54
C PRO A 137 -15.28 -24.18 -7.58
N GLU A 138 -14.62 -24.81 -8.55
CA GLU A 138 -15.22 -25.75 -9.49
C GLU A 138 -16.24 -26.57 -8.72
N LYS A 139 -17.51 -26.44 -9.11
CA LYS A 139 -18.56 -27.34 -8.65
C LYS A 139 -18.18 -28.70 -9.23
N GLY A 140 -17.42 -29.46 -8.46
CA GLY A 140 -17.20 -30.88 -8.67
C GLY A 140 -18.54 -31.58 -8.50
N THR A 141 -19.31 -31.57 -9.58
CA THR A 141 -20.26 -32.61 -9.92
C THR A 141 -19.46 -33.91 -9.94
N ASP A 142 -19.67 -34.75 -8.93
CA ASP A 142 -19.71 -36.20 -9.07
C ASP A 142 -20.39 -36.77 -7.82
N ALA A 143 -21.71 -36.69 -7.83
CA ALA A 143 -22.56 -37.64 -7.13
C ALA A 143 -23.59 -38.16 -8.15
N PRO A 144 -23.43 -39.38 -8.65
CA PRO A 144 -24.55 -40.16 -9.15
C PRO A 144 -25.15 -40.90 -7.95
N GLU A 145 -26.31 -40.42 -7.50
CA GLU A 145 -27.28 -41.26 -6.81
C GLU A 145 -27.83 -42.25 -7.82
N GLU A 146 -27.41 -43.51 -7.73
CA GLU A 146 -28.13 -44.66 -8.31
C GLU A 146 -27.82 -45.91 -7.47
N ALA A 147 -28.72 -46.21 -6.53
CA ALA A 147 -29.08 -47.59 -6.24
C ALA A 147 -30.31 -47.90 -7.14
N PRO A 148 -30.43 -49.10 -7.76
CA PRO A 148 -30.75 -50.30 -6.99
C PRO A 148 -30.23 -51.67 -7.51
N ALA A 149 -30.26 -52.64 -6.58
CA ALA A 149 -30.55 -54.09 -6.68
C ALA A 149 -29.68 -55.07 -7.52
N ALA A 150 -29.04 -56.02 -6.80
CA ALA A 150 -28.98 -57.48 -7.05
C ALA A 150 -28.20 -58.13 -5.88
N ALA A 151 -28.48 -59.31 -5.32
CA ALA A 151 -29.50 -60.35 -5.40
C ALA A 151 -29.38 -61.16 -4.09
#